data_AF-A0A077P924-F1
#
_entry.id   AF-A0A077P924-F1
#
_cell.length_a   1.000
_cell.length_b   1.000
_cell.length_c   1.000
_cell.angle_alpha   90.00
_cell.angle_beta   90.00
_cell.angle_gamma   90.00
#
_symmetry.space_group_name_H-M   'P 1'
#
loop_
_entity.id
_entity.type
_entity.pdbx_description
1 polymer ?
#
loop_
_entity_poly.entity_id
_entity_poly.type
_entity_poly.pdbx_seq_one_letter_code
_entity_poly.pdbx_strand_id
1 'polypeptide(L)'
;MEKKDKGIKIHSVFDSDKSTLSEEENIHHGENPISLSPNESDVILIDDAESLEDDTSPHASYFIKDTHGRTLCIDDKDKEDPYFEADEKSAFMGSEDYSANFIMLQLRDKKIPENSIKMIGEHNDKKYVMYAYDNSIDLTSTKLYWHARNPSIDDRRISFNKEYVKTEKGLKQYRLVWNNQGTEMFLYSHSHDESRSLLTANNKKYSLFTLHADFIKEKLIKPLVKKTWPNIKLRLFTFRILDPFYKLVSDEKVRKIYKESGLENFKYRKNSFDCDDFSFVYKAQASKEAYSNNEKFGYAIGVIFGVLGESVHAVNIFIDHDLKVKLIKPQHGEIIEAKDWEYTPFYILI
;
A
#
# COMPACT_ATOMS: atom_id res chain seq x y z
N MET A 1 -64.81 -14.19 -38.31
CA MET A 1 -64.81 -14.84 -39.63
C MET A 1 -63.36 -14.90 -40.08
N GLU A 2 -62.71 -16.03 -39.85
CA GLU A 2 -62.30 -17.05 -40.85
C GLU A 2 -60.86 -16.78 -41.32
N LYS A 3 -59.86 -17.52 -40.83
CA LYS A 3 -59.42 -18.90 -41.17
C LYS A 3 -58.73 -19.01 -42.53
N LYS A 4 -57.46 -19.41 -42.49
CA LYS A 4 -56.79 -20.56 -43.18
C LYS A 4 -55.28 -20.24 -43.25
N ASP A 5 -54.33 -20.95 -42.65
CA ASP A 5 -54.08 -22.37 -42.38
C ASP A 5 -53.49 -23.17 -43.56
N LYS A 6 -52.40 -23.89 -43.26
CA LYS A 6 -51.69 -24.98 -43.98
C LYS A 6 -50.62 -24.59 -45.02
N GLY A 7 -49.46 -25.26 -45.10
CA GLY A 7 -49.04 -26.49 -44.42
C GLY A 7 -47.60 -26.92 -44.75
N ILE A 8 -47.14 -27.86 -43.94
CA ILE A 8 -45.80 -28.48 -43.82
C ILE A 8 -45.54 -29.50 -44.94
N LYS A 9 -44.26 -29.71 -45.31
CA LYS A 9 -43.75 -31.06 -45.65
C LYS A 9 -42.29 -31.25 -45.24
N ILE A 10 -42.07 -32.40 -44.61
CA ILE A 10 -40.84 -32.95 -44.01
C ILE A 10 -40.16 -33.85 -45.05
N HIS A 11 -38.82 -33.91 -45.05
CA HIS A 11 -38.11 -35.18 -45.29
C HIS A 11 -36.85 -35.28 -44.43
N SER A 12 -36.86 -36.32 -43.59
CA SER A 12 -35.79 -36.94 -42.84
C SER A 12 -35.09 -37.99 -43.69
N VAL A 13 -33.77 -38.15 -43.59
CA VAL A 13 -33.08 -39.46 -43.71
C VAL A 13 -31.86 -39.46 -42.77
N PHE A 14 -31.78 -40.54 -41.98
CA PHE A 14 -30.73 -40.95 -41.05
C PHE A 14 -29.55 -41.62 -41.78
N ASP A 15 -28.36 -41.58 -41.18
CA ASP A 15 -27.42 -42.72 -40.96
C ASP A 15 -26.04 -42.14 -40.59
N SER A 16 -25.58 -42.23 -39.33
CA SER A 16 -24.93 -43.36 -38.64
C SER A 16 -23.58 -43.76 -39.25
N ASP A 17 -22.46 -43.41 -38.60
CA ASP A 17 -21.71 -44.33 -37.71
C ASP A 17 -20.31 -43.80 -37.30
N LYS A 18 -20.01 -43.99 -36.00
CA LYS A 18 -18.73 -44.39 -35.35
C LYS A 18 -17.41 -43.66 -35.68
N SER A 19 -16.82 -42.93 -34.73
CA SER A 19 -15.96 -43.40 -33.59
C SER A 19 -14.52 -43.72 -34.00
N THR A 20 -13.54 -42.95 -33.50
CA THR A 20 -12.50 -43.39 -32.52
C THR A 20 -11.60 -42.21 -32.10
N LEU A 21 -11.18 -42.26 -30.83
CA LEU A 21 -10.29 -41.36 -30.08
C LEU A 21 -8.86 -41.25 -30.65
N SER A 22 -8.17 -40.14 -30.30
CA SER A 22 -6.89 -40.21 -29.56
C SER A 22 -6.58 -38.88 -28.87
N GLU A 23 -6.28 -38.98 -27.57
CA GLU A 23 -5.74 -37.96 -26.68
C GLU A 23 -4.24 -37.71 -26.95
N GLU A 24 -3.75 -36.59 -26.37
CA GLU A 24 -2.35 -36.30 -26.02
C GLU A 24 -1.39 -36.02 -27.21
N GLU A 25 -0.52 -35.00 -27.22
CA GLU A 25 0.30 -34.43 -26.16
C GLU A 25 0.75 -33.01 -26.61
N ASN A 26 0.84 -32.07 -25.66
CA ASN A 26 1.00 -30.65 -25.91
C ASN A 26 2.23 -30.14 -25.14
N ILE A 27 3.42 -30.17 -25.76
CA ILE A 27 4.65 -29.54 -25.24
C ILE A 27 5.54 -29.13 -26.42
N HIS A 28 5.68 -27.83 -26.70
CA HIS A 28 7.00 -27.16 -26.71
C HIS A 28 6.93 -25.66 -27.03
N HIS A 29 7.72 -24.94 -26.24
CA HIS A 29 8.09 -23.53 -26.28
C HIS A 29 8.51 -22.99 -27.66
N GLY A 30 8.10 -21.76 -27.94
CA GLY A 30 8.66 -20.91 -28.99
C GLY A 30 8.54 -19.44 -28.58
N GLU A 31 9.56 -18.95 -27.88
CA GLU A 31 9.77 -17.55 -27.54
C GLU A 31 9.84 -16.68 -28.80
N ASN A 32 9.24 -15.49 -28.76
CA ASN A 32 9.57 -14.40 -29.68
C ASN A 32 10.00 -13.16 -28.86
N PRO A 33 11.10 -12.49 -29.23
CA PRO A 33 11.76 -11.52 -28.38
C PRO A 33 11.12 -10.14 -28.49
N ILE A 34 10.85 -9.52 -27.33
CA ILE A 34 10.44 -8.12 -27.23
C ILE A 34 11.67 -7.25 -27.49
N SER A 35 11.69 -6.54 -28.62
CA SER A 35 12.67 -5.51 -28.90
C SER A 35 12.42 -4.30 -27.98
N LEU A 36 13.36 -4.02 -27.09
CA LEU A 36 13.37 -2.80 -26.28
C LEU A 36 13.99 -1.65 -27.09
N SER A 37 13.19 -0.65 -27.46
CA SER A 37 13.71 0.63 -27.90
C SER A 37 14.12 1.46 -26.66
N PRO A 38 15.30 2.09 -26.64
CA PRO A 38 15.74 2.91 -25.52
C PRO A 38 15.39 4.36 -25.82
N ASN A 39 14.21 4.84 -25.41
CA ASN A 39 13.90 6.27 -25.31
C ASN A 39 12.56 6.49 -24.60
N GLU A 40 12.49 6.13 -23.31
CA GLU A 40 11.56 6.79 -22.40
C GLU A 40 12.40 7.57 -21.40
N SER A 41 12.57 8.85 -21.72
CA SER A 41 13.02 9.86 -20.78
C SER A 41 11.97 9.95 -19.66
N ASP A 42 12.31 9.40 -18.49
CA ASP A 42 11.62 9.66 -17.22
C ASP A 42 11.64 11.18 -16.94
N VAL A 43 10.63 11.89 -17.45
CA VAL A 43 10.34 13.26 -17.05
C VAL A 43 9.81 13.20 -15.63
N ILE A 44 10.67 13.50 -14.68
CA ILE A 44 10.28 13.80 -13.30
C ILE A 44 9.51 15.11 -13.37
N LEU A 45 8.21 15.08 -13.10
CA LEU A 45 7.44 16.29 -12.91
C LEU A 45 7.96 16.95 -11.62
N ILE A 46 8.27 18.24 -11.70
CA ILE A 46 8.70 19.10 -10.58
C ILE A 46 7.77 18.93 -9.36
N ASP A 47 6.52 18.59 -9.63
CA ASP A 47 5.45 18.37 -8.68
C ASP A 47 5.70 17.22 -7.66
N ASP A 48 6.46 16.17 -7.98
CA ASP A 48 6.69 15.06 -7.04
C ASP A 48 7.53 15.49 -5.83
N ALA A 49 8.41 16.49 -6.01
CA ALA A 49 9.27 17.01 -4.95
C ALA A 49 8.50 17.91 -3.95
N GLU A 50 7.51 18.68 -4.40
CA GLU A 50 6.66 19.52 -3.53
C GLU A 50 5.72 18.69 -2.65
N SER A 51 5.32 17.49 -3.11
CA SER A 51 4.46 16.57 -2.34
C SER A 51 5.13 15.96 -1.11
N LEU A 52 6.44 16.18 -0.93
CA LEU A 52 7.22 15.67 0.19
C LEU A 52 7.35 16.68 1.35
N GLU A 53 6.82 17.90 1.21
CA GLU A 53 6.72 18.87 2.32
C GLU A 53 5.53 18.59 3.23
N ASP A 54 4.46 18.03 2.66
CA ASP A 54 3.36 17.42 3.40
C ASP A 54 3.73 15.95 3.63
N ASP A 55 3.74 15.45 4.87
CA ASP A 55 4.23 14.10 5.23
C ASP A 55 3.35 12.94 4.68
N THR A 56 2.59 13.19 3.62
CA THR A 56 1.69 12.23 2.99
C THR A 56 1.86 12.20 1.48
N SER A 57 2.16 11.03 0.93
CA SER A 57 2.34 10.81 -0.51
C SER A 57 1.21 9.94 -1.08
N PRO A 58 0.66 10.24 -2.27
CA PRO A 58 -0.30 9.37 -2.96
C PRO A 58 0.29 8.02 -3.41
N HIS A 59 1.60 7.86 -3.31
CA HIS A 59 2.31 6.63 -3.66
C HIS A 59 2.62 5.75 -2.44
N ALA A 60 2.22 6.18 -1.24
CA ALA A 60 2.20 5.36 -0.04
C ALA A 60 0.76 4.96 0.29
N SER A 61 0.62 3.85 1.02
CA SER A 61 -0.67 3.44 1.58
C SER A 61 -0.65 3.55 3.08
N TYR A 62 -1.78 3.99 3.64
CA TYR A 62 -1.87 4.44 5.02
C TYR A 62 -2.92 3.64 5.80
N PHE A 63 -2.58 3.35 7.05
CA PHE A 63 -3.56 3.12 8.09
C PHE A 63 -4.00 4.45 8.70
N ILE A 64 -5.30 4.61 8.88
CA ILE A 64 -5.85 5.64 9.77
C ILE A 64 -5.96 5.04 11.16
N LYS A 65 -5.37 5.69 12.15
CA LYS A 65 -5.57 5.36 13.56
C LYS A 65 -6.22 6.51 14.30
N ASP A 66 -6.99 6.21 15.34
CA ASP A 66 -7.50 7.22 16.25
C ASP A 66 -6.59 7.42 17.48
N THR A 67 -6.96 8.34 18.36
CA THR A 67 -6.18 8.65 19.58
C THR A 67 -6.11 7.52 20.60
N HIS A 68 -6.91 6.46 20.44
CA HIS A 68 -6.85 5.26 21.28
C HIS A 68 -5.99 4.15 20.63
N GLY A 69 -5.36 4.43 19.48
CA GLY A 69 -4.52 3.48 18.75
C GLY A 69 -5.28 2.46 17.91
N ARG A 70 -6.63 2.58 17.85
CA ARG A 70 -7.46 1.72 17.01
C ARG A 70 -7.27 2.08 15.55
N THR A 71 -7.36 1.10 14.66
CA THR A 71 -7.16 1.26 13.21
C THR A 71 -8.50 1.20 12.48
N LEU A 72 -8.62 1.92 11.37
CA LEU A 72 -9.80 1.87 10.49
C LEU A 72 -9.94 0.47 9.86
N CYS A 73 -11.12 -0.12 10.05
CA CYS A 73 -11.45 -1.48 9.64
C CYS A 73 -12.69 -1.56 8.75
N ILE A 74 -12.86 -2.72 8.14
CA ILE A 74 -14.07 -3.19 7.46
C ILE A 74 -14.73 -4.31 8.28
N ASP A 75 -16.04 -4.24 8.52
CA ASP A 75 -16.74 -5.27 9.30
C ASP A 75 -17.06 -6.50 8.46
N ASP A 76 -16.06 -7.36 8.27
CA ASP A 76 -16.20 -8.60 7.52
C ASP A 76 -16.68 -9.78 8.38
N LYS A 77 -17.49 -9.51 9.41
CA LYS A 77 -18.17 -10.61 10.10
C LYS A 77 -19.10 -11.26 9.08
N ASP A 78 -18.79 -12.50 8.71
CA ASP A 78 -19.55 -13.46 7.88
C ASP A 78 -20.94 -13.76 8.46
N LYS A 79 -21.75 -12.74 8.71
CA LYS A 79 -23.17 -12.92 8.86
C LYS A 79 -23.73 -12.78 7.46
N GLU A 80 -24.11 -13.92 6.90
CA GLU A 80 -25.16 -14.03 5.91
C GLU A 80 -26.41 -13.33 6.49
N ASP A 81 -26.41 -12.00 6.50
CA ASP A 81 -27.60 -11.23 6.74
C ASP A 81 -28.30 -11.14 5.38
N PRO A 82 -29.39 -11.89 5.17
CA PRO A 82 -30.06 -11.95 3.87
C PRO A 82 -30.64 -10.60 3.43
N TYR A 83 -30.61 -9.58 4.28
CA TYR A 83 -31.08 -8.23 3.98
C TYR A 83 -29.98 -7.24 3.57
N PHE A 84 -28.69 -7.57 3.76
CA PHE A 84 -27.60 -6.74 3.27
C PHE A 84 -27.07 -7.31 1.96
N GLU A 85 -26.92 -6.44 0.94
CA GLU A 85 -26.19 -6.83 -0.26
C GLU A 85 -24.79 -7.31 0.17
N ALA A 86 -24.35 -8.47 -0.32
CA ALA A 86 -23.15 -9.17 0.14
C ALA A 86 -21.85 -8.33 0.12
N ASP A 87 -21.87 -7.17 -0.54
CA ASP A 87 -20.75 -6.26 -0.70
C ASP A 87 -20.79 -5.02 0.23
N GLU A 88 -21.85 -4.80 1.03
CA GLU A 88 -21.95 -3.69 2.00
C GLU A 88 -21.37 -4.07 3.37
N LYS A 89 -20.40 -3.31 3.87
CA LYS A 89 -19.73 -3.56 5.15
C LYS A 89 -19.61 -2.28 5.97
N SER A 90 -19.93 -2.32 7.26
CA SER A 90 -19.83 -1.12 8.12
C SER A 90 -18.36 -0.69 8.31
N ALA A 91 -18.11 0.62 8.33
CA ALA A 91 -16.81 1.18 8.72
C ALA A 91 -16.72 1.37 10.24
N PHE A 92 -15.60 0.96 10.84
CA PHE A 92 -15.38 1.09 12.28
C PHE A 92 -13.88 1.24 12.60
N MET A 93 -13.57 1.70 13.81
CA MET A 93 -12.22 1.67 14.39
C MET A 93 -12.08 0.43 15.28
N GLY A 94 -11.12 -0.45 15.01
CA GLY A 94 -10.86 -1.68 15.79
C GLY A 94 -9.48 -1.72 16.43
N SER A 95 -9.35 -2.39 17.59
CA SER A 95 -8.07 -2.73 18.22
C SER A 95 -7.25 -3.73 17.38
N GLU A 96 -6.03 -4.06 17.82
CA GLU A 96 -5.14 -5.03 17.14
C GLU A 96 -5.77 -6.42 16.93
N ASP A 97 -6.73 -6.80 17.76
CA ASP A 97 -7.51 -8.04 17.63
C ASP A 97 -8.33 -8.10 16.32
N TYR A 98 -8.49 -6.97 15.64
CA TYR A 98 -9.17 -6.85 14.35
C TYR A 98 -8.19 -6.74 13.17
N SER A 99 -6.93 -7.17 13.35
CA SER A 99 -5.88 -7.04 12.33
C SER A 99 -6.16 -7.69 10.98
N ALA A 100 -7.01 -8.72 10.96
CA ALA A 100 -7.50 -9.33 9.71
C ALA A 100 -8.49 -8.46 8.93
N ASN A 101 -8.95 -7.35 9.48
CA ASN A 101 -10.03 -6.50 8.97
C ASN A 101 -9.59 -5.07 8.64
N PHE A 102 -8.28 -4.80 8.58
CA PHE A 102 -7.80 -3.47 8.23
C PHE A 102 -7.97 -3.19 6.75
N ILE A 103 -8.29 -1.93 6.45
CA ILE A 103 -8.41 -1.44 5.08
C ILE A 103 -7.32 -0.41 4.82
N MET A 104 -6.44 -0.75 3.89
CA MET A 104 -5.27 0.06 3.57
C MET A 104 -5.67 1.18 2.61
N LEU A 105 -5.47 2.44 3.00
CA LEU A 105 -5.94 3.58 2.21
C LEU A 105 -4.92 4.06 1.19
N GLN A 106 -5.37 4.30 -0.04
CA GLN A 106 -4.58 5.03 -1.04
C GLN A 106 -5.02 6.49 -1.11
N LEU A 107 -4.11 7.41 -0.77
CA LEU A 107 -4.35 8.85 -0.95
C LEU A 107 -4.35 9.18 -2.45
N ARG A 108 -5.16 10.14 -2.88
CA ARG A 108 -5.33 10.42 -4.32
C ARG A 108 -4.19 11.29 -4.85
N ASP A 109 -3.87 11.03 -6.11
CA ASP A 109 -3.03 11.88 -6.97
C ASP A 109 -3.67 13.27 -7.21
N LYS A 110 -2.83 14.30 -7.38
CA LYS A 110 -3.04 15.76 -7.21
C LYS A 110 -4.16 16.44 -8.03
N LYS A 111 -5.03 15.70 -8.73
CA LYS A 111 -6.09 16.25 -9.59
C LYS A 111 -7.41 16.61 -8.86
N ILE A 112 -7.46 16.49 -7.54
CA ILE A 112 -8.53 17.01 -6.65
C ILE A 112 -7.91 18.16 -5.81
N PRO A 113 -8.68 19.14 -5.29
CA PRO A 113 -8.21 20.08 -4.28
C PRO A 113 -7.21 19.45 -3.30
N GLU A 114 -6.10 20.15 -3.10
CA GLU A 114 -5.00 19.77 -2.21
C GLU A 114 -5.57 19.32 -0.86
N ASN A 115 -5.07 18.19 -0.33
CA ASN A 115 -5.42 17.57 0.95
C ASN A 115 -6.58 16.57 0.99
N SER A 116 -7.16 16.18 -0.14
CA SER A 116 -8.28 15.21 -0.16
C SER A 116 -7.84 13.73 -0.14
N ILE A 117 -8.27 12.99 0.88
CA ILE A 117 -8.11 11.55 1.07
C ILE A 117 -9.30 10.83 0.44
N LYS A 118 -9.05 10.05 -0.62
CA LYS A 118 -10.04 9.09 -1.10
C LYS A 118 -10.06 7.88 -0.17
N MET A 119 -11.25 7.57 0.33
CA MET A 119 -11.46 6.42 1.19
C MET A 119 -11.62 5.16 0.33
N ILE A 120 -10.51 4.70 -0.22
CA ILE A 120 -10.41 3.48 -1.03
C ILE A 120 -9.38 2.59 -0.36
N GLY A 121 -9.72 1.34 -0.12
CA GLY A 121 -8.72 0.37 0.29
C GLY A 121 -9.00 -1.04 -0.16
N GLU A 122 -8.12 -1.94 0.24
CA GLU A 122 -8.12 -3.32 -0.20
C GLU A 122 -8.20 -4.24 1.01
N HIS A 123 -9.04 -5.28 0.89
CA HIS A 123 -9.25 -6.30 1.91
C HIS A 123 -9.61 -7.62 1.21
N ASN A 124 -8.97 -8.72 1.58
CA ASN A 124 -9.13 -10.04 0.93
C ASN A 124 -9.06 -9.97 -0.61
N ASP A 125 -8.07 -9.23 -1.14
CA ASP A 125 -7.82 -8.97 -2.57
C ASP A 125 -9.01 -8.33 -3.33
N LYS A 126 -9.99 -7.80 -2.59
CA LYS A 126 -11.09 -6.98 -3.11
C LYS A 126 -10.84 -5.53 -2.77
N LYS A 127 -11.15 -4.66 -3.73
CA LYS A 127 -11.11 -3.22 -3.56
C LYS A 127 -12.44 -2.72 -3.03
N TYR A 128 -12.41 -1.98 -1.93
CA TYR A 128 -13.56 -1.33 -1.33
C TYR A 128 -13.45 0.19 -1.43
N VAL A 129 -14.59 0.84 -1.56
CA VAL A 129 -14.72 2.30 -1.55
C VAL A 129 -15.70 2.69 -0.44
N MET A 130 -15.42 3.76 0.29
CA MET A 130 -16.31 4.24 1.34
C MET A 130 -17.39 5.17 0.77
N TYR A 131 -18.61 4.96 1.26
CA TYR A 131 -19.80 5.73 0.90
C TYR A 131 -20.47 6.30 2.15
N ALA A 132 -21.10 7.46 1.97
CA ALA A 132 -22.04 8.03 2.93
C ALA A 132 -23.42 7.43 2.69
N TYR A 133 -24.00 6.79 3.69
CA TYR A 133 -25.36 6.30 3.61
C TYR A 133 -26.28 7.26 4.36
N ASP A 134 -26.78 8.26 3.62
CA ASP A 134 -27.74 9.22 4.13
C ASP A 134 -29.18 8.71 3.91
N ASN A 135 -29.82 8.36 5.02
CA ASN A 135 -31.25 8.05 5.11
C ASN A 135 -32.01 9.07 5.98
N SER A 136 -31.36 10.17 6.39
CA SER A 136 -31.91 11.12 7.36
C SER A 136 -32.15 12.48 6.74
N ILE A 137 -33.33 13.05 6.99
CA ILE A 137 -33.70 14.41 6.58
C ILE A 137 -32.84 15.47 7.32
N ASP A 138 -32.29 15.10 8.47
CA ASP A 138 -31.44 15.95 9.30
C ASP A 138 -29.96 15.64 9.01
N LEU A 139 -29.27 16.53 8.29
CA LEU A 139 -27.86 16.42 7.89
C LEU A 139 -26.88 16.52 9.08
N THR A 140 -27.27 16.04 10.27
CA THR A 140 -26.47 16.09 11.49
C THR A 140 -25.43 14.98 11.56
N SER A 141 -25.76 13.79 11.05
CA SER A 141 -24.85 12.65 11.06
C SER A 141 -25.22 11.64 9.97
N THR A 142 -24.24 11.08 9.28
CA THR A 142 -24.46 9.99 8.32
C THR A 142 -23.53 8.81 8.61
N LYS A 143 -24.03 7.60 8.38
CA LYS A 143 -23.27 6.36 8.57
C LYS A 143 -22.34 6.12 7.40
N LEU A 144 -21.20 5.48 7.69
CA LEU A 144 -20.15 5.21 6.72
C LEU A 144 -20.03 3.71 6.45
N TYR A 145 -20.03 3.34 5.17
CA TYR A 145 -19.98 1.95 4.73
C TYR A 145 -18.94 1.76 3.63
N TRP A 146 -18.33 0.60 3.62
CA TRP A 146 -17.47 0.09 2.57
C TRP A 146 -18.29 -0.72 1.57
N HIS A 147 -18.07 -0.48 0.27
CA HIS A 147 -18.65 -1.29 -0.79
C HIS A 147 -17.57 -1.75 -1.78
N ALA A 148 -17.57 -3.04 -2.10
CA ALA A 148 -16.74 -3.58 -3.20
C ALA A 148 -17.33 -3.21 -4.57
N ARG A 149 -18.67 -3.20 -4.65
CA ARG A 149 -19.44 -2.79 -5.82
C ARG A 149 -20.68 -2.05 -5.34
N ASN A 150 -20.82 -0.77 -5.69
CA ASN A 150 -22.04 -0.02 -5.42
C ASN A 150 -22.88 0.04 -6.71
N PRO A 151 -24.05 -0.63 -6.77
CA PRO A 151 -24.92 -0.59 -7.95
C PRO A 151 -25.69 0.73 -8.09
N SER A 152 -25.71 1.59 -7.06
CA SER A 152 -26.38 2.89 -7.10
C SER A 152 -25.53 3.94 -7.84
N ILE A 153 -26.16 4.60 -8.83
CA ILE A 153 -25.54 5.64 -9.69
C ILE A 153 -25.40 6.99 -8.97
N ASP A 154 -26.11 7.19 -7.85
CA ASP A 154 -25.92 8.38 -7.02
C ASP A 154 -24.57 8.27 -6.31
N ASP A 155 -23.54 8.87 -6.90
CA ASP A 155 -22.15 8.81 -6.47
C ASP A 155 -21.93 9.46 -5.09
N ARG A 156 -22.26 8.72 -4.03
CA ARG A 156 -22.07 9.12 -2.62
C ARG A 156 -20.69 8.74 -2.08
N ARG A 157 -19.68 8.64 -2.95
CA ARG A 157 -18.31 8.34 -2.54
C ARG A 157 -17.78 9.47 -1.64
N ILE A 158 -17.15 9.08 -0.54
CA ILE A 158 -16.57 10.06 0.37
C ILE A 158 -15.09 10.27 0.08
N SER A 159 -14.70 11.53 0.15
CA SER A 159 -13.31 11.94 0.30
C SER A 159 -13.21 12.95 1.42
N PHE A 160 -12.21 12.79 2.29
CA PHE A 160 -11.98 13.71 3.41
C PHE A 160 -10.77 14.59 3.15
N ASN A 161 -10.92 15.89 3.30
CA ASN A 161 -9.78 16.77 3.49
C ASN A 161 -9.18 16.54 4.88
N LYS A 162 -7.86 16.40 4.98
CA LYS A 162 -7.19 16.38 6.28
C LYS A 162 -6.88 17.81 6.73
N GLU A 163 -7.13 18.10 8.00
CA GLU A 163 -6.76 19.37 8.61
C GLU A 163 -5.91 19.11 9.85
N TYR A 164 -4.69 19.66 9.84
CA TYR A 164 -3.78 19.54 10.97
C TYR A 164 -4.36 20.22 12.21
N VAL A 165 -4.30 19.54 13.35
CA VAL A 165 -4.77 20.08 14.63
C VAL A 165 -3.60 20.27 15.60
N LYS A 166 -2.83 19.21 15.85
CA LYS A 166 -1.70 19.24 16.80
C LYS A 166 -0.72 18.09 16.54
N THR A 167 0.42 18.15 17.19
CA THR A 167 1.38 17.03 17.28
C THR A 167 1.42 16.54 18.72
N GLU A 168 1.30 15.23 18.92
CA GLU A 168 1.33 14.61 20.25
C GLU A 168 2.19 13.35 20.21
N LYS A 169 3.16 13.23 21.12
CA LYS A 169 4.16 12.13 21.14
C LYS A 169 4.87 11.93 19.80
N GLY A 170 5.14 13.02 19.08
CA GLY A 170 5.79 12.99 17.76
C GLY A 170 4.88 12.64 16.59
N LEU A 171 3.60 12.33 16.83
CA LEU A 171 2.63 12.01 15.78
C LEU A 171 1.73 13.21 15.46
N LYS A 172 1.65 13.58 14.19
CA LYS A 172 0.72 14.60 13.70
C LYS A 172 -0.71 14.05 13.74
N GLN A 173 -1.60 14.79 14.38
CA GLN A 173 -3.02 14.49 14.50
C GLN A 173 -3.85 15.43 13.64
N TYR A 174 -4.79 14.85 12.92
CA TYR A 174 -5.64 15.52 11.96
C TYR A 174 -7.11 15.33 12.31
N ARG A 175 -7.95 16.31 11.99
CA ARG A 175 -9.39 16.08 11.79
C ARG A 175 -9.65 15.86 10.30
N LEU A 176 -10.58 14.98 9.98
CA LEU A 176 -10.92 14.63 8.60
C LEU A 176 -12.28 15.23 8.25
N VAL A 177 -12.31 16.10 7.23
CA VAL A 177 -13.45 16.97 6.87
C VAL A 177 -13.96 16.62 5.49
N TRP A 178 -15.25 16.35 5.35
CA TRP A 178 -15.92 16.09 4.09
C TRP A 178 -17.01 17.13 3.88
N ASN A 179 -17.05 17.75 2.70
CA ASN A 179 -18.12 18.67 2.33
C ASN A 179 -19.28 17.88 1.70
N ASN A 180 -20.41 17.81 2.40
CA ASN A 180 -21.64 17.21 1.91
C ASN A 180 -22.64 18.32 1.53
N GLN A 181 -22.75 18.62 0.25
CA GLN A 181 -23.72 19.60 -0.29
C GLN A 181 -23.65 20.98 0.41
N GLY A 182 -22.45 21.46 0.71
CA GLY A 182 -22.23 22.73 1.40
C GLY A 182 -22.17 22.63 2.93
N THR A 183 -22.44 21.46 3.51
CA THR A 183 -22.30 21.22 4.95
C THR A 183 -20.97 20.53 5.24
N GLU A 184 -20.17 21.08 6.14
CA GLU A 184 -18.97 20.41 6.63
C GLU A 184 -19.34 19.27 7.59
N MET A 185 -18.85 18.08 7.27
CA MET A 185 -19.03 16.86 8.04
C MET A 185 -17.65 16.34 8.47
N PHE A 186 -17.50 15.99 9.74
CA PHE A 186 -16.25 15.50 10.29
C PHE A 186 -16.32 13.99 10.52
N LEU A 187 -15.23 13.27 10.22
CA LEU A 187 -15.13 11.87 10.64
C LEU A 187 -15.16 11.79 12.16
N TYR A 188 -16.07 10.98 12.68
CA TYR A 188 -16.31 10.85 14.11
C TYR A 188 -16.38 9.37 14.51
N SER A 189 -15.57 9.02 15.50
CA SER A 189 -15.63 7.74 16.20
C SER A 189 -16.47 7.91 17.46
N HIS A 190 -17.56 7.15 17.55
CA HIS A 190 -18.58 7.25 18.61
C HIS A 190 -18.13 6.81 20.02
N SER A 191 -16.84 6.58 20.25
CA SER A 191 -16.31 5.77 21.34
C SER A 191 -16.93 5.98 22.74
N HIS A 192 -17.33 4.85 23.35
CA HIS A 192 -17.32 4.59 24.80
C HIS A 192 -16.57 3.28 25.17
N ASP A 193 -16.07 2.51 24.19
CA ASP A 193 -15.44 1.19 24.35
C ASP A 193 -14.05 1.19 23.67
N GLU A 194 -13.05 0.62 24.34
CA GLU A 194 -11.64 0.60 23.91
C GLU A 194 -11.38 -0.37 22.74
N SER A 195 -12.25 -1.35 22.48
CA SER A 195 -11.99 -2.41 21.51
C SER A 195 -12.53 -2.15 20.10
N ARG A 196 -13.70 -1.51 19.98
CA ARG A 196 -14.40 -1.28 18.70
C ARG A 196 -15.29 -0.04 18.75
N SER A 197 -15.26 0.78 17.71
CA SER A 197 -16.11 1.97 17.62
C SER A 197 -16.62 2.23 16.20
N LEU A 198 -17.94 2.35 16.06
CA LEU A 198 -18.56 2.70 14.78
C LEU A 198 -18.15 4.11 14.33
N LEU A 199 -18.10 4.29 13.01
CA LEU A 199 -17.78 5.57 12.37
C LEU A 199 -19.00 6.22 11.73
N THR A 200 -19.09 7.52 11.92
CA THR A 200 -20.00 8.40 11.17
C THR A 200 -19.26 9.61 10.64
N ALA A 201 -19.87 10.30 9.68
CA ALA A 201 -19.55 11.69 9.44
C ALA A 201 -20.58 12.56 10.17
N ASN A 202 -20.15 13.57 10.94
CA ASN A 202 -21.00 14.38 11.82
C ASN A 202 -20.68 15.87 11.68
N ASN A 203 -21.68 16.76 11.66
CA ASN A 203 -21.45 18.19 11.46
C ASN A 203 -21.07 18.99 12.72
N LYS A 204 -21.06 18.37 13.90
CA LYS A 204 -20.79 19.03 15.20
C LYS A 204 -19.66 18.37 15.99
N LYS A 205 -19.43 17.08 15.78
CA LYS A 205 -18.45 16.27 16.52
C LYS A 205 -17.39 15.75 15.56
N TYR A 206 -16.15 15.71 16.03
CA TYR A 206 -15.03 15.15 15.29
C TYR A 206 -14.15 14.31 16.21
N SER A 207 -13.39 13.39 15.62
CA SER A 207 -12.30 12.68 16.28
C SER A 207 -10.97 13.10 15.64
N LEU A 208 -9.88 12.88 16.38
CA LEU A 208 -8.53 13.10 15.87
C LEU A 208 -7.94 11.78 15.39
N PHE A 209 -7.22 11.86 14.28
CA PHE A 209 -6.66 10.71 13.60
C PHE A 209 -5.19 10.93 13.24
N THR A 210 -4.43 9.85 13.19
CA THR A 210 -3.05 9.81 12.68
C THR A 210 -3.00 8.97 11.41
N LEU A 211 -2.07 9.32 10.52
CA LEU A 211 -1.81 8.59 9.27
C LEU A 211 -0.50 7.83 9.43
N HIS A 212 -0.54 6.51 9.27
CA HIS A 212 0.61 5.63 9.40
C HIS A 212 0.87 4.96 8.07
N ALA A 213 1.96 5.31 7.39
CA ALA A 213 2.34 4.64 6.16
C ALA A 213 2.75 3.19 6.47
N ASP A 214 2.31 2.23 5.66
CA ASP A 214 2.59 0.82 5.90
C ASP A 214 3.31 0.14 4.74
N PHE A 215 3.01 0.53 3.51
CA PHE A 215 3.76 0.10 2.32
C PHE A 215 3.81 1.22 1.29
N ILE A 216 4.82 1.15 0.43
CA ILE A 216 5.11 2.12 -0.61
C ILE A 216 5.13 1.47 -1.98
N LYS A 217 4.70 2.21 -2.99
CA LYS A 217 4.91 1.85 -4.40
C LYS A 217 6.34 2.19 -4.81
N GLU A 218 6.89 1.41 -5.74
CA GLU A 218 8.22 1.64 -6.31
C GLU A 218 8.46 3.09 -6.77
N LYS A 219 7.41 3.73 -7.33
CA LYS A 219 7.45 5.09 -7.86
C LYS A 219 7.85 6.13 -6.82
N LEU A 220 7.61 5.87 -5.52
CA LEU A 220 7.97 6.79 -4.45
C LEU A 220 9.43 6.66 -3.99
N ILE A 221 10.05 5.50 -4.20
CA ILE A 221 11.39 5.21 -3.67
C ILE A 221 12.43 6.15 -4.29
N LYS A 222 12.39 6.35 -5.62
CA LYS A 222 13.33 7.23 -6.33
C LYS A 222 13.24 8.69 -5.83
N PRO A 223 12.04 9.32 -5.70
CA PRO A 223 11.88 10.62 -5.05
C PRO A 223 12.43 10.68 -3.62
N LEU A 224 12.17 9.67 -2.77
CA LEU A 224 12.68 9.65 -1.39
C LEU A 224 14.20 9.60 -1.36
N VAL A 225 14.82 8.75 -2.19
CA VAL A 225 16.29 8.67 -2.32
C VAL A 225 16.87 10.00 -2.82
N LYS A 226 16.22 10.66 -3.78
CA LYS A 226 16.64 11.99 -4.24
C LYS A 226 16.48 13.07 -3.19
N LYS A 227 15.42 13.03 -2.37
CA LYS A 227 15.24 13.96 -1.25
C LYS A 227 16.37 13.80 -0.22
N THR A 228 16.78 12.56 0.05
CA THR A 228 17.90 12.26 0.96
C THR A 228 19.25 12.68 0.38
N TRP A 229 19.50 12.40 -0.91
CA TRP A 229 20.73 12.79 -1.60
C TRP A 229 20.41 13.58 -2.89
N PRO A 230 20.20 14.90 -2.82
CA PRO A 230 19.75 15.70 -3.96
C PRO A 230 20.61 15.62 -5.22
N ASN A 231 21.92 15.40 -5.05
CA ASN A 231 22.89 15.38 -6.14
C ASN A 231 23.14 13.97 -6.73
N ILE A 232 22.43 12.94 -6.24
CA ILE A 232 22.64 11.56 -6.68
C ILE A 232 22.20 11.35 -8.14
N LYS A 233 23.04 10.67 -8.92
CA LYS A 233 22.74 10.29 -10.32
C LYS A 233 22.18 8.87 -10.38
N LEU A 234 20.86 8.75 -10.25
CA LEU A 234 20.17 7.48 -10.39
C LEU A 234 19.98 7.14 -11.87
N ARG A 235 20.69 6.12 -12.36
CA ARG A 235 20.53 5.54 -13.69
C ARG A 235 19.89 4.18 -13.56
N LEU A 236 19.28 3.68 -14.63
CA LEU A 236 18.63 2.38 -14.65
C LEU A 236 19.57 1.28 -14.09
N PHE A 237 20.82 1.20 -14.58
CA PHE A 237 21.79 0.18 -14.14
C PHE A 237 22.32 0.35 -12.71
N THR A 238 22.17 1.52 -12.09
CA THR A 238 22.68 1.83 -10.76
C THR A 238 21.59 1.99 -9.71
N PHE A 239 20.32 1.92 -10.10
CA PHE A 239 19.18 2.05 -9.24
C PHE A 239 18.14 1.01 -9.64
N ARG A 240 18.06 -0.07 -8.86
CA ARG A 240 17.19 -1.22 -9.10
C ARG A 240 16.13 -1.29 -8.02
N ILE A 241 14.89 -1.30 -8.45
CA ILE A 241 13.73 -1.66 -7.64
C ILE A 241 13.20 -2.94 -8.28
N LEU A 242 13.13 -4.02 -7.51
CA LEU A 242 12.78 -5.35 -8.01
C LEU A 242 11.29 -5.66 -7.96
N ASP A 243 10.54 -5.01 -7.08
CA ASP A 243 9.13 -5.25 -6.83
C ASP A 243 8.29 -3.96 -6.92
N PRO A 244 7.01 -4.05 -7.32
CA PRO A 244 6.16 -2.87 -7.44
C PRO A 244 5.75 -2.26 -6.09
N PHE A 245 5.84 -3.02 -4.99
CA PHE A 245 5.42 -2.62 -3.64
C PHE A 245 6.36 -3.16 -2.58
N TYR A 246 6.56 -2.38 -1.51
CA TYR A 246 7.35 -2.78 -0.35
C TYR A 246 6.73 -2.39 0.97
N LYS A 247 6.81 -3.27 1.96
CA LYS A 247 6.40 -3.04 3.34
C LYS A 247 7.42 -2.15 4.06
N LEU A 248 6.97 -1.03 4.61
CA LEU A 248 7.81 -0.15 5.43
C LEU A 248 8.17 -0.82 6.76
N VAL A 249 9.30 -0.43 7.35
CA VAL A 249 9.83 -1.10 8.54
C VAL A 249 10.20 -0.10 9.64
N SER A 250 9.97 -0.48 10.90
CA SER A 250 10.46 0.30 12.05
C SER A 250 11.93 0.00 12.35
N ASP A 251 12.60 0.91 13.06
CA ASP A 251 13.95 0.69 13.57
C ASP A 251 14.04 -0.56 14.46
N GLU A 252 12.98 -0.85 15.23
CA GLU A 252 12.89 -2.06 16.05
C GLU A 252 12.89 -3.33 15.19
N LYS A 253 12.10 -3.36 14.11
CA LYS A 253 12.05 -4.47 13.16
C LYS A 253 13.41 -4.68 12.49
N VAL A 254 14.06 -3.60 12.06
CA VAL A 254 15.40 -3.62 11.47
C VAL A 254 16.44 -4.20 12.45
N ARG A 255 16.41 -3.79 13.73
CA ARG A 255 17.30 -4.35 14.76
C ARG A 255 17.00 -5.82 15.05
N LYS A 256 15.72 -6.22 15.02
CA LYS A 256 15.31 -7.61 15.18
C LYS A 256 15.86 -8.49 14.05
N ILE A 257 15.64 -8.10 12.80
CA ILE A 257 16.20 -8.78 11.60
C ILE A 257 17.73 -8.94 11.75
N TYR A 258 18.42 -7.88 12.19
CA TYR A 258 19.87 -7.93 12.41
C TYR A 258 20.27 -8.98 13.44
N LYS A 259 19.62 -9.00 14.60
CA LYS A 259 19.90 -10.01 15.64
C LYS A 259 19.63 -11.43 15.13
N GLU A 260 18.51 -11.63 14.45
CA GLU A 260 18.13 -12.94 13.91
C GLU A 260 19.03 -13.41 12.75
N SER A 261 19.68 -12.49 12.04
CA SER A 261 20.67 -12.83 11.01
C SER A 261 21.93 -13.50 11.57
N GLY A 262 22.20 -13.32 12.87
CA GLY A 262 23.43 -13.80 13.52
C GLY A 262 24.70 -13.07 13.10
N LEU A 263 24.60 -11.98 12.31
CA LEU A 263 25.76 -11.23 11.78
C LEU A 263 26.68 -10.65 12.87
N GLU A 264 26.16 -10.42 14.08
CA GLU A 264 26.97 -10.00 15.24
C GLU A 264 28.09 -10.99 15.61
N ASN A 265 27.96 -12.26 15.19
CA ASN A 265 28.93 -13.31 15.44
C ASN A 265 30.00 -13.43 14.34
N PHE A 266 29.87 -12.68 13.25
CA PHE A 266 30.81 -12.69 12.14
C PHE A 266 31.85 -11.59 12.30
N LYS A 267 33.08 -11.88 11.89
CA LYS A 267 34.17 -10.89 11.82
C LYS A 267 34.43 -10.54 10.37
N TYR A 268 34.70 -9.26 10.12
CA TYR A 268 35.17 -8.80 8.83
C TYR A 268 36.42 -9.57 8.39
N ARG A 269 36.38 -10.10 7.16
CA ARG A 269 37.51 -10.72 6.49
C ARG A 269 37.55 -10.22 5.05
N LYS A 270 38.57 -9.43 4.73
CA LYS A 270 38.79 -8.88 3.40
C LYS A 270 38.58 -9.95 2.31
N ASN A 271 37.77 -9.64 1.30
CA ASN A 271 37.41 -10.47 0.14
C ASN A 271 36.60 -11.75 0.39
N SER A 272 36.45 -12.22 1.64
CA SER A 272 35.80 -13.51 1.94
C SER A 272 34.59 -13.39 2.86
N PHE A 273 34.49 -12.26 3.56
CA PHE A 273 33.35 -11.82 4.34
C PHE A 273 33.51 -10.32 4.67
N ASP A 274 33.39 -9.46 3.67
CA ASP A 274 33.48 -8.00 3.80
C ASP A 274 32.13 -7.31 3.63
N CYS A 275 32.11 -5.98 3.47
CA CYS A 275 30.93 -5.16 3.70
C CYS A 275 29.72 -5.55 2.83
N ASP A 276 29.97 -6.02 1.62
CA ASP A 276 28.95 -6.50 0.69
C ASP A 276 28.37 -7.84 1.15
N ASP A 277 29.19 -8.80 1.58
CA ASP A 277 28.72 -10.07 2.16
C ASP A 277 27.79 -9.84 3.35
N PHE A 278 28.18 -8.97 4.30
CA PHE A 278 27.32 -8.59 5.43
C PHE A 278 25.99 -8.01 4.93
N SER A 279 26.03 -7.16 3.91
CA SER A 279 24.83 -6.49 3.37
C SER A 279 23.89 -7.47 2.66
N PHE A 280 24.43 -8.42 1.89
CA PHE A 280 23.64 -9.44 1.21
C PHE A 280 23.02 -10.45 2.18
N VAL A 281 23.78 -10.89 3.20
CA VAL A 281 23.24 -11.78 4.25
C VAL A 281 22.10 -11.10 5.00
N TYR A 282 22.24 -9.81 5.34
CA TYR A 282 21.16 -9.06 6.00
C TYR A 282 19.91 -8.95 5.11
N LYS A 283 20.06 -8.60 3.82
CA LYS A 283 18.94 -8.54 2.85
C LYS A 283 18.25 -9.90 2.69
N ALA A 284 19.03 -10.98 2.66
CA ALA A 284 18.50 -12.34 2.60
C ALA A 284 17.68 -12.68 3.87
N GLN A 285 18.19 -12.34 5.06
CA GLN A 285 17.46 -12.53 6.31
C GLN A 285 16.15 -11.72 6.35
N ALA A 286 16.18 -10.45 5.92
CA ALA A 286 14.97 -9.62 5.84
C ALA A 286 13.90 -10.27 4.95
N SER A 287 14.31 -10.86 3.82
CA SER A 287 13.41 -11.56 2.89
C SER A 287 12.84 -12.84 3.51
N LYS A 288 13.67 -13.61 4.22
CA LYS A 288 13.24 -14.80 4.97
C LYS A 288 12.24 -14.44 6.09
N GLU A 289 12.45 -13.34 6.79
CA GLU A 289 11.54 -12.88 7.83
C GLU A 289 10.20 -12.42 7.26
N ALA A 290 10.20 -11.69 6.13
CA ALA A 290 8.95 -11.32 5.45
C ALA A 290 8.13 -12.55 5.03
N TYR A 291 8.79 -13.55 4.45
CA TYR A 291 8.16 -14.84 4.11
C TYR A 291 7.59 -15.55 5.34
N SER A 292 8.38 -15.63 6.42
CA SER A 292 7.98 -16.34 7.66
C SER A 292 6.81 -15.66 8.37
N ASN A 293 6.69 -14.34 8.24
CA ASN A 293 5.57 -13.57 8.80
C ASN A 293 4.35 -13.51 7.86
N ASN A 294 4.40 -14.20 6.71
CA ASN A 294 3.34 -14.17 5.70
C ASN A 294 3.00 -12.74 5.25
N GLU A 295 4.02 -11.88 5.10
CA GLU A 295 3.84 -10.52 4.63
C GLU A 295 3.35 -10.51 3.18
N LYS A 296 2.42 -9.61 2.85
CA LYS A 296 1.92 -9.45 1.48
C LYS A 296 3.01 -8.94 0.51
N PHE A 297 3.97 -8.16 1.01
CA PHE A 297 5.06 -7.58 0.23
C PHE A 297 6.38 -7.72 0.98
N GLY A 298 7.50 -7.78 0.24
CA GLY A 298 8.84 -7.75 0.83
C GLY A 298 9.09 -6.44 1.60
N TYR A 299 9.94 -6.49 2.62
CA TYR A 299 10.32 -5.29 3.36
C TYR A 299 11.07 -4.30 2.45
N ALA A 300 10.85 -3.00 2.65
CA ALA A 300 11.52 -1.88 2.01
C ALA A 300 12.97 -1.77 2.53
N ILE A 301 13.72 -2.84 2.39
CA ILE A 301 15.10 -3.04 2.81
C ILE A 301 15.88 -3.49 1.58
N GLY A 302 16.97 -2.80 1.30
CA GLY A 302 17.85 -3.05 0.15
C GLY A 302 19.32 -3.09 0.52
N VAL A 303 20.15 -3.09 -0.51
CA VAL A 303 21.60 -2.95 -0.45
C VAL A 303 21.99 -1.66 -1.16
N ILE A 304 22.90 -0.91 -0.56
CA ILE A 304 23.43 0.34 -1.11
C ILE A 304 24.95 0.31 -1.05
N PHE A 305 25.58 0.68 -2.16
CA PHE A 305 27.02 0.85 -2.25
C PHE A 305 27.34 2.33 -2.45
N GLY A 306 28.37 2.78 -1.73
CA GLY A 306 28.84 4.14 -1.78
C GLY A 306 30.35 4.22 -1.85
N VAL A 307 30.84 5.38 -2.27
CA VAL A 307 32.27 5.69 -2.41
C VAL A 307 32.65 6.92 -1.59
N LEU A 308 33.83 6.86 -0.97
CA LEU A 308 34.46 7.96 -0.25
C LEU A 308 35.96 7.96 -0.58
N GLY A 309 36.39 8.84 -1.50
CA GLY A 309 37.75 8.80 -2.05
C GLY A 309 38.01 7.48 -2.77
N GLU A 310 39.01 6.72 -2.31
CA GLU A 310 39.33 5.38 -2.82
C GLU A 310 38.62 4.25 -2.05
N SER A 311 37.86 4.58 -1.01
CA SER A 311 37.12 3.60 -0.19
C SER A 311 35.75 3.32 -0.80
N VAL A 312 35.40 2.04 -0.91
CA VAL A 312 34.05 1.58 -1.25
C VAL A 312 33.46 0.88 -0.05
N HIS A 313 32.17 1.13 0.21
CA HIS A 313 31.46 0.52 1.32
C HIS A 313 30.05 0.11 0.92
N ALA A 314 29.58 -0.99 1.49
CA ALA A 314 28.24 -1.49 1.33
C ALA A 314 27.53 -1.55 2.68
N VAL A 315 26.30 -1.06 2.71
CA VAL A 315 25.39 -1.14 3.86
C VAL A 315 23.98 -1.46 3.37
N ASN A 316 23.04 -1.63 4.28
CA ASN A 316 21.65 -1.81 3.91
C ASN A 316 20.87 -0.50 4.05
N ILE A 317 20.09 -0.19 3.03
CA ILE A 317 19.14 0.93 3.00
C ILE A 317 17.78 0.43 3.43
N PHE A 318 17.01 1.22 4.17
CA PHE A 318 15.61 0.94 4.42
C PHE A 318 14.76 2.21 4.46
N ILE A 319 13.45 2.05 4.29
CA ILE A 319 12.48 3.14 4.38
C ILE A 319 11.53 2.86 5.54
N ASP A 320 11.41 3.83 6.45
CA ASP A 320 10.59 3.71 7.64
C ASP A 320 9.14 4.19 7.44
N HIS A 321 8.32 4.05 8.48
CA HIS A 321 6.91 4.46 8.49
C HIS A 321 6.71 5.99 8.39
N ASP A 322 7.76 6.78 8.61
CA ASP A 322 7.76 8.23 8.38
C ASP A 322 8.22 8.58 6.94
N LEU A 323 8.37 7.57 6.06
CA LEU A 323 8.92 7.70 4.72
C LEU A 323 10.35 8.28 4.70
N LYS A 324 11.12 8.09 5.78
CA LYS A 324 12.53 8.48 5.83
C LYS A 324 13.40 7.35 5.33
N VAL A 325 14.40 7.72 4.53
CA VAL A 325 15.46 6.79 4.11
C VAL A 325 16.50 6.73 5.23
N LYS A 326 16.76 5.52 5.72
CA LYS A 326 17.74 5.23 6.77
C LYS A 326 18.67 4.11 6.32
N LEU A 327 19.78 3.95 7.03
CA LEU A 327 20.74 2.88 6.80
C LEU A 327 20.93 2.06 8.06
N ILE A 328 21.18 0.77 7.91
CA ILE A 328 21.77 -0.07 8.94
C ILE A 328 23.14 -0.52 8.48
N LYS A 329 24.15 -0.41 9.36
CA LYS A 329 25.48 -0.97 9.15
C LYS A 329 25.46 -2.43 9.61
N PRO A 330 25.35 -3.41 8.69
CA PRO A 330 25.12 -4.81 9.03
C PRO A 330 26.29 -5.48 9.75
N GLN A 331 27.45 -4.83 9.85
CA GLN A 331 28.60 -5.31 10.64
C GLN A 331 28.43 -5.10 12.15
N HIS A 332 27.60 -4.14 12.57
CA HIS A 332 27.47 -3.75 13.98
C HIS A 332 26.01 -3.52 14.43
N GLY A 333 25.05 -3.52 13.51
CA GLY A 333 23.64 -3.27 13.80
C GLY A 333 23.29 -1.81 14.12
N GLU A 334 24.21 -0.88 13.82
CA GLU A 334 24.00 0.55 13.99
C GLU A 334 23.04 1.08 12.92
N ILE A 335 21.98 1.79 13.33
CA ILE A 335 21.07 2.51 12.44
C ILE A 335 21.48 3.98 12.42
N ILE A 336 21.58 4.55 11.22
CA ILE A 336 21.87 5.97 11.00
C ILE A 336 20.85 6.57 10.03
N GLU A 337 20.64 7.88 10.14
CA GLU A 337 19.94 8.64 9.10
C GLU A 337 20.76 8.61 7.81
N ALA A 338 20.13 8.32 6.67
CA ALA A 338 20.87 8.11 5.43
C ALA A 338 21.55 9.39 4.91
N LYS A 339 20.98 10.57 5.23
CA LYS A 339 21.57 11.88 4.93
C LYS A 339 22.91 12.12 5.64
N ASP A 340 23.16 11.42 6.74
CA ASP A 340 24.37 11.56 7.55
C ASP A 340 25.45 10.52 7.15
N TRP A 341 25.21 9.76 6.07
CA TRP A 341 26.18 8.81 5.55
C TRP A 341 27.27 9.51 4.73
N GLU A 342 28.53 9.32 5.13
CA GLU A 342 29.68 10.01 4.52
C GLU A 342 30.00 9.56 3.08
N TYR A 343 29.48 8.41 2.65
CA TYR A 343 29.73 7.86 1.32
C TYR A 343 28.74 8.41 0.31
N THR A 344 29.21 8.73 -0.89
CA THR A 344 28.33 9.08 -2.01
C THR A 344 27.78 7.80 -2.62
N PRO A 345 26.45 7.57 -2.63
CA PRO A 345 25.91 6.34 -3.20
C PRO A 345 26.10 6.29 -4.72
N PHE A 346 26.50 5.12 -5.23
CA PHE A 346 26.64 4.88 -6.67
C PHE A 346 25.84 3.66 -7.16
N TYR A 347 25.37 2.80 -6.27
CA TYR A 347 24.49 1.67 -6.60
C TYR A 347 23.48 1.43 -5.48
N ILE A 348 22.21 1.25 -5.84
CA ILE A 348 21.12 0.91 -4.91
C ILE A 348 20.30 -0.22 -5.52
N LEU A 349 20.02 -1.24 -4.72
CA LEU A 349 19.11 -2.34 -5.03
C LEU A 349 18.13 -2.50 -3.87
N ILE A 350 16.84 -2.38 -4.14
CA ILE A 350 15.78 -2.60 -3.13
C ILE A 350 14.93 -3.80 -3.55
#